data_AF-A0A1Q7CGU0-F1
#
_entry.id   AF-A0A1Q7CGU0-F1
#
_cell.length_a   1.000
_cell.length_b   1.000
_cell.length_c   1.000
_cell.angle_alpha   90.00
_cell.angle_beta   90.00
_cell.angle_gamma   90.00
#
_symmetry.space_group_name_H-M   'P 1'
#
loop_
_entity.id
_entity.type
_entity.pdbx_description
1 polymer ?
#
loop_
_entity_poly.entity_id
_entity_poly.type
_entity_poly.pdbx_seq_one_letter_code
_entity_poly.pdbx_strand_id
1 'polypeptide(L)'
;MKHRKQNKPAPQTHPSASAVPSYHRILVKHGLIEKTLSIPDAYKVFLKVGADPEVHKLRRQIAHGSKMKHVPALYLATAMALQGMTKKELEALKLRMEEKRV
;
A
#
# COMPACT_ATOMS: atom_id res chain seq x y z
N MET A 1 -50.19 -20.41 3.46
CA MET A 1 -48.86 -20.85 3.94
C MET A 1 -47.79 -20.39 2.95
N LYS A 2 -46.57 -20.22 3.47
CA LYS A 2 -45.30 -19.71 2.89
C LYS A 2 -45.00 -20.31 1.48
N HIS A 3 -44.26 -19.69 0.55
CA HIS A 3 -42.93 -19.09 0.68
C HIS A 3 -42.66 -17.99 -0.38
N ARG A 4 -42.28 -16.79 0.08
CA ARG A 4 -41.60 -15.76 -0.72
C ARG A 4 -40.24 -16.32 -1.17
N LYS A 5 -40.00 -16.40 -2.48
CA LYS A 5 -38.64 -16.55 -3.03
C LYS A 5 -37.86 -15.31 -2.65
N GLN A 6 -37.11 -15.38 -1.55
CA GLN A 6 -36.04 -14.44 -1.26
C GLN A 6 -35.00 -14.64 -2.35
N ASN A 7 -35.04 -13.79 -3.38
CA ASN A 7 -33.85 -13.51 -4.17
C ASN A 7 -32.83 -12.94 -3.20
N LYS A 8 -31.97 -13.82 -2.65
CA LYS A 8 -30.76 -13.42 -1.96
C LYS A 8 -30.04 -12.49 -2.93
N PRO A 9 -29.77 -11.23 -2.58
CA PRO A 9 -28.67 -10.54 -3.22
C PRO A 9 -27.46 -11.46 -2.99
N ALA A 10 -26.80 -11.91 -4.06
CA ALA A 10 -25.43 -12.38 -3.93
C ALA A 10 -24.71 -11.35 -3.04
N PRO A 11 -23.85 -11.75 -2.08
CA PRO A 11 -23.03 -10.76 -1.39
C PRO A 11 -22.34 -10.00 -2.51
N GLN A 12 -22.75 -8.75 -2.72
CA GLN A 12 -21.96 -7.84 -3.50
C GLN A 12 -20.71 -7.72 -2.64
N THR A 13 -19.71 -8.52 -2.99
CA THR A 13 -18.35 -8.41 -2.51
C THR A 13 -17.80 -7.13 -3.11
N HIS A 14 -18.41 -6.00 -2.73
CA HIS A 14 -17.66 -4.76 -2.64
C HIS A 14 -16.48 -5.16 -1.78
N PRO A 15 -15.24 -5.11 -2.30
CA PRO A 15 -14.09 -5.22 -1.41
C PRO A 15 -14.37 -4.19 -0.33
N SER A 16 -14.56 -4.62 0.92
CA SER A 16 -14.78 -3.73 2.06
C SER A 16 -13.77 -2.59 1.90
N ALA A 17 -14.04 -1.35 2.30
CA ALA A 17 -13.02 -0.28 2.20
C ALA A 17 -11.64 -0.66 2.83
N SER A 18 -11.61 -1.75 3.61
CA SER A 18 -10.47 -2.54 4.10
C SER A 18 -9.63 -3.34 3.07
N ALA A 19 -10.16 -3.68 1.89
CA ALA A 19 -9.53 -4.51 0.87
C ALA A 19 -8.79 -3.70 -0.21
N VAL A 20 -8.98 -2.37 -0.26
CA VAL A 20 -8.05 -1.49 -0.98
C VAL A 20 -6.84 -1.25 -0.07
N PRO A 21 -5.60 -1.52 -0.52
CA PRO A 21 -4.40 -1.19 0.25
C PRO A 21 -4.38 0.31 0.58
N SER A 22 -4.50 0.68 1.87
CA SER A 22 -4.25 2.04 2.31
C SER A 22 -2.75 2.24 2.53
N TYR A 23 -2.22 3.41 2.17
CA TYR A 23 -0.80 3.72 2.36
C TYR A 23 -0.35 3.49 3.82
N HIS A 24 -1.20 3.82 4.79
CA HIS A 24 -0.94 3.59 6.20
C HIS A 24 -0.75 2.10 6.51
N ARG A 25 -1.68 1.24 6.05
CA ARG A 25 -1.62 -0.20 6.28
C ARG A 25 -0.41 -0.85 5.60
N ILE A 26 -0.04 -0.37 4.41
CA ILE A 26 1.17 -0.81 3.71
C ILE A 26 2.40 -0.51 4.55
N LEU A 27 2.56 0.74 5.01
CA LEU A 27 3.74 1.14 5.77
C LEU A 27 3.84 0.43 7.13
N VAL A 28 2.71 0.25 7.83
CA VAL A 28 2.66 -0.50 9.11
C VAL A 28 3.04 -1.96 8.91
N LYS A 29 2.50 -2.61 7.87
CA LYS A 29 2.81 -4.02 7.57
C LYS A 29 4.31 -4.25 7.35
N HIS A 30 4.98 -3.29 6.72
CA HIS A 30 6.41 -3.35 6.43
C HIS A 30 7.29 -2.69 7.51
N GLY A 31 6.72 -2.32 8.67
CA GLY A 31 7.48 -1.78 9.80
C GLY A 31 8.15 -0.43 9.53
N LEU A 32 7.69 0.30 8.52
CA LEU A 32 8.21 1.61 8.12
C LEU A 32 7.62 2.75 8.98
N ILE A 33 6.44 2.53 9.56
CA ILE A 33 5.80 3.42 10.53
C ILE A 33 5.16 2.61 11.65
N GLU A 34 4.97 3.25 12.79
CA GLU A 34 4.14 2.72 13.86
C GLU A 34 2.64 2.88 13.54
N LYS A 35 1.82 1.98 14.08
CA LYS A 35 0.35 2.03 13.90
C LYS A 35 -0.27 3.29 14.51
N THR A 36 0.38 3.87 15.50
CA THR A 36 0.00 5.09 16.24
C THR A 36 0.28 6.37 15.47
N LEU A 37 1.09 6.30 14.39
CA LEU A 37 1.43 7.48 13.60
C LEU A 37 0.19 8.07 12.93
N SER A 38 0.09 9.40 12.98
CA SER A 38 -1.02 10.14 12.39
C SER A 38 -1.16 9.84 10.88
N ILE A 39 -2.39 9.85 10.38
CA ILE A 39 -2.70 9.66 8.95
C ILE A 39 -1.94 10.66 8.05
N PRO A 40 -1.92 11.99 8.32
CA PRO A 40 -1.20 12.94 7.47
C PRO A 40 0.32 12.72 7.51
N ASP A 41 0.90 12.34 8.64
CA ASP A 41 2.34 12.08 8.72
C ASP A 41 2.71 10.75 8.04
N ALA A 42 1.87 9.73 8.17
CA ALA A 42 2.00 8.49 7.42
C ALA A 42 1.94 8.74 5.90
N TYR A 43 1.11 9.68 5.44
CA TYR A 43 1.06 10.06 4.03
C TYR A 43 2.37 10.72 3.55
N LYS A 44 2.97 11.61 4.35
CA LYS A 44 4.29 12.19 4.03
C LYS A 44 5.37 11.11 3.93
N VAL A 45 5.39 10.16 4.87
CA VAL A 45 6.33 9.02 4.82
C VAL A 45 6.08 8.17 3.58
N PHE A 46 4.82 7.94 3.23
CA PHE A 46 4.47 7.19 2.02
C PHE A 46 5.02 7.84 0.74
N LEU A 47 4.92 9.17 0.63
CA LEU A 47 5.50 9.91 -0.49
C LEU A 47 7.03 9.79 -0.53
N LYS A 48 7.71 9.90 0.62
CA LYS A 48 9.17 9.73 0.73
C LYS A 48 9.60 8.31 0.34
N VAL A 49 8.92 7.29 0.83
CA VAL A 49 9.17 5.88 0.48
C VAL A 49 8.94 5.65 -1.01
N GLY A 50 7.87 6.20 -1.58
CA GLY A 50 7.58 6.07 -3.00
C GLY A 50 8.55 6.80 -3.92
N ALA A 51 9.29 7.77 -3.39
CA ALA A 51 10.35 8.54 -4.06
C ALA A 51 11.76 7.98 -3.79
N ASP A 52 11.91 7.01 -2.88
CA ASP A 52 13.17 6.31 -2.68
C ASP A 52 13.57 5.60 -3.98
N PRO A 53 14.83 5.71 -4.43
CA PRO A 53 15.25 5.24 -5.75
C PRO A 53 15.05 3.73 -5.95
N GLU A 54 15.21 2.91 -4.90
CA GLU A 54 15.00 1.46 -5.00
C GLU A 54 13.52 1.14 -5.16
N VAL A 55 12.68 1.76 -4.33
CA VAL A 55 11.23 1.61 -4.40
C VAL A 55 10.69 2.17 -5.73
N HIS A 56 11.18 3.32 -6.18
CA HIS A 56 10.77 3.95 -7.44
C HIS A 56 11.13 3.09 -8.64
N LYS A 57 12.32 2.48 -8.65
CA LYS A 57 12.75 1.54 -9.71
C LYS A 57 11.83 0.33 -9.79
N LEU A 58 11.54 -0.31 -8.66
CA LEU A 58 10.61 -1.44 -8.58
C LEU A 58 9.20 -1.03 -9.01
N ARG A 59 8.72 0.14 -8.56
CA ARG A 59 7.43 0.70 -8.98
C ARG A 59 7.36 0.94 -10.49
N ARG A 60 8.43 1.46 -11.10
CA ARG A 60 8.51 1.64 -12.56
C ARG A 60 8.44 0.30 -13.30
N GLN A 61 9.12 -0.73 -12.82
CA GLN A 61 9.04 -2.07 -13.43
C GLN A 61 7.62 -2.64 -13.35
N ILE A 62 6.95 -2.48 -12.21
CA ILE A 62 5.57 -2.92 -12.01
C ILE A 62 4.58 -2.09 -12.87
N ALA A 63 4.81 -0.78 -12.99
CA ALA A 63 3.98 0.12 -13.78
C ALA A 63 4.22 0.00 -15.30
N HIS A 64 5.39 -0.42 -15.75
CA HIS A 64 5.66 -0.57 -17.19
C HIS A 64 4.76 -1.62 -17.87
N GLY A 65 4.24 -2.60 -17.11
CA GLY A 65 3.30 -3.61 -17.59
C GLY A 65 1.82 -3.19 -17.56
N SER A 66 1.48 -2.06 -16.93
CA SER A 66 0.10 -1.63 -16.73
C SER A 66 0.02 -0.12 -16.84
N LYS A 67 -0.75 0.43 -17.79
CA LYS A 67 -0.97 1.88 -17.96
C LYS A 67 -1.69 2.45 -16.72
N MET A 68 -0.98 2.61 -15.61
CA MET A 68 -1.51 2.95 -14.30
C MET A 68 -1.66 4.47 -14.17
N LYS A 69 -2.86 4.98 -14.43
CA LYS A 69 -3.21 6.41 -14.25
C LYS A 69 -3.88 6.71 -12.89
N HIS A 70 -4.17 5.72 -12.08
CA HIS A 70 -5.04 5.85 -10.89
C HIS A 70 -4.29 5.70 -9.56
N VAL A 71 -4.67 6.51 -8.55
CA VAL A 71 -4.12 6.52 -7.18
C VAL A 71 -4.14 5.16 -6.48
N PRO A 72 -5.20 4.32 -6.60
CA PRO A 72 -5.14 2.94 -6.10
C PRO A 72 -3.99 2.09 -6.67
N ALA A 73 -3.58 2.36 -7.92
CA ALA A 73 -2.48 1.66 -8.56
C ALA A 73 -1.11 2.11 -8.00
N LEU A 74 -1.01 3.38 -7.59
CA LEU A 74 0.14 3.97 -6.91
C LEU A 74 0.40 3.27 -5.56
N TYR A 75 -0.66 2.98 -4.80
CA TYR A 75 -0.59 2.26 -3.52
C TYR A 75 -0.25 0.79 -3.70
N LEU A 76 -0.92 0.12 -4.64
CA LEU A 76 -0.66 -1.27 -4.97
C LEU A 76 0.79 -1.49 -5.43
N ALA A 77 1.31 -0.64 -6.32
CA ALA A 77 2.68 -0.73 -6.81
C ALA A 77 3.71 -0.57 -5.68
N THR A 78 3.48 0.35 -4.74
CA THR A 78 4.36 0.49 -3.56
C THR A 78 4.30 -0.76 -2.68
N ALA A 79 3.10 -1.29 -2.44
CA ALA A 79 2.95 -2.51 -1.65
C ALA A 79 3.69 -3.70 -2.28
N MET A 80 3.57 -3.87 -3.60
CA MET A 80 4.27 -4.92 -4.34
C MET A 80 5.78 -4.72 -4.35
N ALA A 81 6.26 -3.48 -4.49
CA ALA A 81 7.68 -3.17 -4.40
C ALA A 81 8.26 -3.54 -3.02
N LEU A 82 7.58 -3.15 -1.93
CA LEU A 82 8.00 -3.47 -0.57
C LEU A 82 7.90 -4.96 -0.25
N GLN A 83 6.95 -5.67 -0.87
CA GLN A 83 6.83 -7.12 -0.74
C GLN A 83 7.94 -7.88 -1.48
N GLY A 84 8.46 -7.33 -2.57
CA GLY A 84 9.58 -7.90 -3.32
C GLY A 84 10.95 -7.62 -2.70
N MET A 85 11.04 -6.72 -1.72
CA MET A 85 12.29 -6.41 -1.02
C MET A 85 12.65 -7.49 -0.01
N THR A 86 13.95 -7.79 0.06
CA THR A 86 14.52 -8.62 1.11
C THR A 86 14.52 -7.89 2.45
N LYS A 87 14.64 -8.64 3.55
CA LYS A 87 14.68 -8.06 4.91
C LYS A 87 15.79 -7.01 5.07
N LYS A 88 16.96 -7.25 4.47
CA LYS A 88 18.10 -6.32 4.51
C LYS A 88 17.81 -5.01 3.77
N GLU A 89 17.19 -5.09 2.59
CA GLU A 89 16.77 -3.92 1.83
C GLU A 89 15.70 -3.11 2.57
N LEU A 90 14.78 -3.79 3.24
CA LEU A 90 13.74 -3.15 4.05
C LEU A 90 14.31 -2.44 5.28
N GLU A 91 15.29 -3.05 5.96
CA GLU A 91 16.01 -2.43 7.07
C GLU A 91 16.84 -1.22 6.61
N ALA A 92 17.54 -1.33 5.48
CA ALA A 92 18.25 -0.21 4.87
C ALA A 92 17.29 0.93 4.48
N LEU A 93 16.14 0.61 3.88
CA LEU A 93 15.10 1.58 3.56
C LEU A 93 14.59 2.28 4.83
N LYS A 94 14.33 1.53 5.90
CA LYS A 94 13.89 2.08 7.18
C LYS A 94 14.92 3.08 7.73
N LEU A 95 16.21 2.72 7.71
CA LEU A 95 17.30 3.59 8.15
C LEU A 95 17.36 4.89 7.31
N ARG A 96 17.28 4.79 5.98
CA ARG A 96 17.25 5.97 5.08
C ARG A 96 16.04 6.87 5.33
N MET A 97 14.89 6.29 5.66
CA MET A 97 13.68 7.06 5.98
C MET A 97 13.77 7.75 7.34
N GLU A 98 14.50 7.18 8.29
CA GLU A 98 14.77 7.77 9.60
C GLU A 98 15.79 8.92 9.50
N GLU A 99 16.84 8.75 8.70
CA GLU A 99 17.83 9.80 8.42
C GLU A 99 17.19 11.02 7.72
N LYS A 100 16.27 10.78 6.77
CA LYS A 100 15.53 11.83 6.05
C LYS A 100 14.31 12.38 6.82
N ARG A 101 14.12 12.03 8.09
CA ARG A 101 13.11 12.65 8.97
C ARG A 101 13.60 13.94 9.63
N VAL A 102 14.91 14.24 9.54
CA VAL A 102 15.52 15.53 9.94
C VAL A 102 15.23 16.61 8.90
#